data_AF-A0A328CXK5-F1
#
_entry.id   AF-A0A328CXK5-F1
#
_cell.length_a   1.000
_cell.length_b   1.000
_cell.length_c   1.000
_cell.angle_alpha   90.00
_cell.angle_beta   90.00
_cell.angle_gamma   90.00
#
_symmetry.space_group_name_H-M   'P 1'
#
loop_
_entity.id
_entity.type
_entity.pdbx_description
1 polymer ?
#
loop_
_entity_poly.entity_id
_entity_poly.type
_entity_poly.pdbx_seq_one_letter_code
_entity_poly.pdbx_strand_id
1 'polypeptide(L)'
;MMMMMNNHKEKGLERVVSQRALFQMGSSFPCLVGAALGFLSGVCLASFFLAALTSLLGAFWVRGGGPTNPPSAFSSTLFSLVSSDDCDFKQNKTQIWVHSQEKITVPAGERVASLYSSWGNLLHESSGKEEDVLSPGKTSNVPKAPHVENCKLRVRMNKRLDSRAENERFPPWTIWKGILDEFPMSTLGEHQGYNRHNAMSEGAYPPWIEGSDEENYPLTRKVQRGIWMHQHPLNCNDRNVKFLVADWERLPGFGMGAQFAGMCGLLAIAINQKRVLVTNYFNRADHDGCKGSSRSSWSCYFFPETSQECRERAFHLMGQKEAWDKGIITVKENYTSKEIWAGRVPRLWGSPWSYLQPTTEVNGTLIGYHRKMDRRWWRAQGLRYLMRFQTDYTCGLLNVARHLAFGHEAAKMVLETPTISFPKQEGDAEKTGNDMEKYVWSSKKSWVPRPLLSMHVRMGDKACEMKVVGFEDYMQLAERIRKSFPELNRVWLSTEMQEVIDKTRMYPHWRFYYTNVTRQMGNATMATYEASLGRKLSTNYPLVNFLMASEADFFIGPLGSTWSYLVDGMRNTGGKVTAGFLSVNKDRFW
;
A
#
# COMPACT_ATOMS: atom_id res chain seq x y z
N MET A 1 5.48 -14.04 63.22
CA MET A 1 4.61 -13.42 64.25
C MET A 1 3.23 -14.09 64.18
N MET A 2 2.49 -14.15 65.28
CA MET A 2 1.40 -15.13 65.48
C MET A 2 0.09 -14.91 64.71
N MET A 3 -0.52 -16.06 64.35
CA MET A 3 -1.93 -16.46 64.40
C MET A 3 -3.09 -15.41 64.40
N MET A 4 -3.99 -15.64 63.41
CA MET A 4 -5.45 -15.91 63.53
C MET A 4 -6.46 -14.93 64.16
N MET A 5 -7.57 -14.77 63.40
CA MET A 5 -8.99 -14.71 63.85
C MET A 5 -9.45 -13.46 64.66
N ASN A 6 -10.72 -13.02 64.63
CA ASN A 6 -11.94 -13.55 63.98
C ASN A 6 -13.02 -12.46 63.72
N ASN A 7 -13.97 -12.77 62.82
CA ASN A 7 -15.38 -12.35 62.76
C ASN A 7 -15.86 -10.93 63.18
N HIS A 8 -16.68 -10.32 62.32
CA HIS A 8 -17.96 -9.73 62.76
C HIS A 8 -19.13 -9.99 61.77
N LYS A 9 -20.32 -10.17 62.35
CA LYS A 9 -21.55 -10.82 61.88
C LYS A 9 -22.28 -10.25 60.64
N GLU A 10 -23.11 -11.11 60.05
CA GLU A 10 -24.09 -10.84 58.99
C GLU A 10 -25.37 -10.10 59.44
N LYS A 11 -25.97 -9.36 58.48
CA LYS A 11 -27.39 -9.32 58.01
C LYS A 11 -27.50 -8.08 57.11
N GLY A 12 -27.76 -8.15 55.80
CA GLY A 12 -29.02 -8.58 55.16
C GLY A 12 -30.05 -7.43 55.28
N LEU A 13 -30.66 -6.86 54.24
CA LEU A 13 -30.71 -7.09 52.78
C LEU A 13 -30.05 -5.88 52.04
N GLU A 14 -29.92 -5.75 50.71
CA GLU A 14 -30.33 -6.58 49.55
C GLU A 14 -29.36 -6.37 48.36
N ARG A 15 -29.60 -7.01 47.18
CA ARG A 15 -28.90 -6.71 45.92
C ARG A 15 -29.69 -7.19 44.69
N VAL A 16 -30.54 -6.34 44.10
CA VAL A 16 -31.23 -6.67 42.83
C VAL A 16 -30.23 -6.64 41.67
N VAL A 17 -29.88 -7.82 41.17
CA VAL A 17 -29.14 -8.01 39.92
C VAL A 17 -30.13 -8.00 38.76
N SER A 18 -29.98 -7.05 37.82
CA SER A 18 -30.70 -7.10 36.54
C SER A 18 -29.75 -7.50 35.40
N GLN A 19 -29.65 -8.81 35.16
CA GLN A 19 -29.04 -9.34 33.93
C GLN A 19 -29.99 -9.10 32.74
N ARG A 20 -29.96 -7.90 32.15
CA ARG A 20 -30.63 -7.58 30.88
C ARG A 20 -29.76 -6.69 29.98
N ALA A 21 -28.60 -7.22 29.55
CA ALA A 21 -27.79 -6.64 28.47
C ALA A 21 -26.82 -7.63 27.78
N LEU A 22 -26.86 -8.92 28.10
CA LEU A 22 -26.03 -9.97 27.49
C LEU A 22 -26.89 -11.22 27.24
N PHE A 23 -26.57 -11.94 26.17
CA PHE A 23 -27.31 -13.10 25.61
C PHE A 23 -28.67 -12.81 24.93
N GLN A 24 -28.61 -12.23 23.72
CA GLN A 24 -29.51 -12.66 22.64
C GLN A 24 -28.92 -12.45 21.23
N MET A 25 -27.76 -13.06 20.98
CA MET A 25 -27.31 -13.43 19.63
C MET A 25 -26.80 -14.87 19.66
N GLY A 26 -27.76 -15.79 19.81
CA GLY A 26 -27.56 -17.22 19.57
C GLY A 26 -27.59 -17.52 18.07
N SER A 27 -26.93 -18.61 17.69
CA SER A 27 -26.83 -19.09 16.31
C SER A 27 -28.16 -19.57 15.71
N SER A 28 -28.20 -19.57 14.36
CA SER A 28 -29.06 -20.37 13.47
C SER A 28 -30.59 -20.24 13.56
N PHE A 29 -31.22 -19.72 12.50
CA PHE A 29 -32.30 -20.37 11.71
C PHE A 29 -32.34 -19.72 10.30
N PRO A 30 -32.89 -20.39 9.25
CA PRO A 30 -32.59 -20.08 7.84
C PRO A 30 -33.52 -19.03 7.21
N CYS A 31 -33.07 -18.48 6.08
CA CYS A 31 -33.86 -17.59 5.23
C CYS A 31 -34.91 -18.34 4.40
N LEU A 32 -36.15 -18.43 4.90
CA LEU A 32 -37.38 -18.32 4.09
C LEU A 32 -38.61 -18.15 5.01
N VAL A 33 -39.79 -17.90 4.41
CA VAL A 33 -41.10 -17.63 5.06
C VAL A 33 -41.20 -16.23 5.67
N GLY A 34 -41.81 -15.33 4.89
CA GLY A 34 -42.07 -13.93 5.26
C GLY A 34 -42.80 -13.16 4.15
N ALA A 35 -43.59 -13.86 3.34
CA ALA A 35 -44.41 -13.27 2.27
C ALA A 35 -45.81 -13.90 2.31
N ALA A 36 -46.81 -13.08 1.98
CA ALA A 36 -48.26 -13.31 2.05
C ALA A 36 -48.94 -13.07 3.43
N LEU A 37 -50.09 -12.37 3.33
CA LEU A 37 -51.09 -12.03 4.35
C LEU A 37 -50.64 -10.95 5.37
N GLY A 38 -51.33 -9.81 5.53
CA GLY A 38 -52.68 -9.44 5.09
C GLY A 38 -52.82 -8.22 4.16
N PHE A 39 -53.65 -8.41 3.14
CA PHE A 39 -54.56 -7.44 2.51
C PHE A 39 -55.41 -6.69 3.58
N LEU A 40 -56.10 -5.55 3.39
CA LEU A 40 -56.45 -4.71 2.23
C LEU A 40 -56.99 -3.35 2.73
N SER A 41 -56.84 -2.25 1.96
CA SER A 41 -57.94 -1.30 1.65
C SER A 41 -57.43 -0.14 0.77
N GLY A 42 -58.26 0.31 -0.20
CA GLY A 42 -57.94 1.43 -1.10
C GLY A 42 -57.60 1.01 -2.54
N VAL A 43 -58.61 0.64 -3.33
CA VAL A 43 -58.47 0.15 -4.71
C VAL A 43 -59.00 1.19 -5.72
N CYS A 44 -58.22 1.43 -6.77
CA CYS A 44 -58.55 2.02 -8.08
C CYS A 44 -59.27 3.39 -8.19
N LEU A 45 -58.71 4.26 -9.04
CA LEU A 45 -59.36 4.60 -10.32
C LEU A 45 -58.35 5.18 -11.35
N ALA A 46 -58.68 4.99 -12.63
CA ALA A 46 -58.10 5.63 -13.82
C ALA A 46 -56.62 5.37 -14.20
N SER A 47 -56.40 4.27 -14.93
CA SER A 47 -55.37 4.19 -15.98
C SER A 47 -56.05 4.15 -17.35
N PHE A 48 -56.09 5.26 -18.09
CA PHE A 48 -56.43 5.30 -19.52
C PHE A 48 -55.96 6.63 -20.13
N PHE A 49 -54.93 6.59 -20.97
CA PHE A 49 -55.05 6.91 -22.40
C PHE A 49 -53.73 6.60 -23.13
N LEU A 50 -53.87 6.04 -24.33
CA LEU A 50 -52.77 5.53 -25.15
C LEU A 50 -52.25 6.59 -26.13
N ALA A 51 -51.10 6.32 -26.74
CA ALA A 51 -50.47 7.17 -27.75
C ALA A 51 -51.31 7.34 -29.02
N ALA A 52 -51.30 8.56 -29.60
CA ALA A 52 -51.35 8.81 -31.04
C ALA A 52 -51.04 10.29 -31.35
N LEU A 53 -50.00 10.55 -32.15
CA LEU A 53 -49.98 11.45 -33.33
C LEU A 53 -48.55 11.86 -33.70
N THR A 54 -48.00 11.12 -34.66
CA THR A 54 -46.91 11.59 -35.51
C THR A 54 -47.48 12.35 -36.72
N SER A 55 -46.61 13.20 -37.31
CA SER A 55 -46.73 13.81 -38.65
C SER A 55 -47.82 14.86 -38.89
N LEU A 56 -47.38 16.04 -39.34
CA LEU A 56 -47.65 16.55 -40.70
C LEU A 56 -46.72 17.74 -41.02
N LEU A 57 -45.70 17.49 -41.87
CA LEU A 57 -45.09 18.36 -42.90
C LEU A 57 -44.54 19.76 -42.48
N GLY A 58 -43.38 20.25 -42.96
CA GLY A 58 -42.65 20.02 -44.22
C GLY A 58 -42.62 21.35 -45.00
N ALA A 59 -41.64 21.71 -45.84
CA ALA A 59 -40.32 21.17 -46.21
C ALA A 59 -39.54 22.31 -46.94
N PHE A 60 -38.24 22.17 -47.21
CA PHE A 60 -37.60 22.68 -48.46
C PHE A 60 -36.21 22.07 -48.70
N TRP A 61 -35.67 22.22 -49.92
CA TRP A 61 -34.74 21.28 -50.57
C TRP A 61 -33.25 21.70 -50.67
N VAL A 62 -32.38 20.69 -50.52
CA VAL A 62 -31.26 20.23 -51.39
C VAL A 62 -30.55 21.20 -52.38
N ARG A 63 -29.19 21.04 -52.40
CA ARG A 63 -28.17 21.25 -53.48
C ARG A 63 -27.18 22.38 -53.15
N GLY A 64 -25.84 22.26 -53.28
CA GLY A 64 -24.95 21.13 -53.62
C GLY A 64 -23.65 21.65 -54.29
N GLY A 65 -22.46 21.18 -53.88
CA GLY A 65 -21.18 21.47 -54.56
C GLY A 65 -19.99 21.81 -53.64
N GLY A 66 -18.84 21.16 -53.86
CA GLY A 66 -17.49 21.63 -53.43
C GLY A 66 -16.87 22.58 -54.48
N PRO A 67 -15.53 22.82 -54.55
CA PRO A 67 -14.46 21.84 -54.23
C PRO A 67 -13.13 22.38 -53.59
N THR A 68 -12.23 21.47 -53.16
CA THR A 68 -10.72 21.55 -53.14
C THR A 68 -10.01 22.70 -52.36
N ASN A 69 -8.78 22.59 -51.80
CA ASN A 69 -7.70 21.58 -51.83
C ASN A 69 -6.78 21.68 -50.56
N PRO A 70 -5.80 20.78 -50.33
CA PRO A 70 -5.06 20.63 -49.05
C PRO A 70 -3.55 21.02 -49.10
N PRO A 71 -2.85 20.93 -47.94
CA PRO A 71 -1.44 20.52 -47.89
C PRO A 71 -1.19 19.42 -46.82
N SER A 72 -0.10 18.65 -46.83
CA SER A 72 0.80 18.20 -47.90
C SER A 72 1.69 17.09 -47.30
N ALA A 73 1.67 15.88 -47.85
CA ALA A 73 2.58 14.82 -47.43
C ALA A 73 3.93 14.95 -48.17
N PHE A 74 5.05 14.78 -47.48
CA PHE A 74 6.38 14.72 -48.08
C PHE A 74 6.88 13.28 -48.16
N SER A 75 7.26 12.84 -49.37
CA SER A 75 8.01 11.60 -49.62
C SER A 75 8.71 11.65 -50.99
N SER A 76 10.04 11.49 -50.99
CA SER A 76 10.92 11.07 -52.11
C SER A 76 12.38 11.15 -51.60
N THR A 77 13.18 10.09 -51.47
CA THR A 77 13.83 9.18 -52.45
C THR A 77 15.05 9.74 -53.22
N LEU A 78 16.22 9.18 -52.88
CA LEU A 78 17.33 8.72 -53.74
C LEU A 78 18.18 9.68 -54.61
N PHE A 79 19.47 9.74 -54.26
CA PHE A 79 20.68 9.76 -55.10
C PHE A 79 21.86 9.36 -54.18
N SER A 80 22.96 8.67 -54.50
CA SER A 80 23.38 7.71 -55.53
C SER A 80 24.90 7.49 -55.31
N LEU A 81 25.33 6.24 -55.01
CA LEU A 81 26.61 5.53 -55.28
C LEU A 81 27.99 6.25 -55.43
N VAL A 82 29.05 5.44 -55.22
CA VAL A 82 30.51 5.65 -55.51
C VAL A 82 31.30 6.25 -54.33
N SER A 83 32.47 5.74 -53.90
CA SER A 83 33.32 4.65 -54.44
C SER A 83 33.73 3.61 -53.38
N SER A 84 34.09 2.41 -53.86
CA SER A 84 34.96 1.46 -53.17
C SER A 84 36.41 1.92 -53.28
N ASP A 85 37.24 1.60 -52.28
CA ASP A 85 38.69 1.43 -52.45
C ASP A 85 39.17 0.23 -51.61
N ASP A 86 39.89 -0.64 -52.33
CA ASP A 86 40.69 -1.82 -51.94
C ASP A 86 41.79 -1.51 -50.89
N CYS A 87 42.54 -2.44 -50.27
CA CYS A 87 42.43 -3.89 -50.01
C CYS A 87 43.45 -4.27 -48.91
N ASP A 88 43.36 -5.51 -48.41
CA ASP A 88 44.44 -6.32 -47.81
C ASP A 88 45.38 -5.74 -46.72
N PHE A 89 45.46 -6.42 -45.57
CA PHE A 89 46.67 -7.21 -45.26
C PHE A 89 46.49 -8.22 -44.08
N LYS A 90 46.75 -9.50 -44.37
CA LYS A 90 47.23 -10.59 -43.49
C LYS A 90 46.50 -10.87 -42.16
N GLN A 91 45.70 -11.95 -42.18
CA GLN A 91 45.51 -12.81 -41.00
C GLN A 91 46.88 -13.33 -40.49
N ASN A 92 47.26 -12.99 -39.25
CA ASN A 92 48.27 -13.74 -38.52
C ASN A 92 47.57 -14.73 -37.59
N LYS A 93 47.69 -16.03 -37.89
CA LYS A 93 47.16 -17.11 -37.04
C LYS A 93 48.02 -17.26 -35.79
N THR A 94 47.65 -16.59 -34.71
CA THR A 94 48.11 -16.97 -33.37
C THR A 94 47.07 -17.90 -32.76
N GLN A 95 47.30 -19.22 -32.85
CA GLN A 95 46.50 -20.21 -32.13
C GLN A 95 46.74 -20.06 -30.63
N ILE A 96 45.91 -19.24 -29.96
CA ILE A 96 45.80 -19.29 -28.51
C ILE A 96 45.05 -20.58 -28.17
N TRP A 97 45.80 -21.59 -27.72
CA TRP A 97 45.26 -22.80 -27.12
C TRP A 97 44.55 -22.45 -25.80
N VAL A 98 43.27 -22.06 -25.90
CA VAL A 98 42.39 -22.06 -24.74
C VAL A 98 42.13 -23.52 -24.39
N HIS A 99 42.83 -24.04 -23.39
CA HIS A 99 42.45 -25.31 -22.78
C HIS A 99 41.00 -25.20 -22.31
N SER A 100 40.11 -25.92 -22.98
CA SER A 100 38.76 -26.17 -22.51
C SER A 100 38.85 -27.06 -21.27
N GLN A 101 39.05 -26.44 -20.11
CA GLN A 101 38.59 -27.06 -18.86
C GLN A 101 37.09 -27.27 -19.03
N GLU A 102 36.69 -28.54 -19.09
CA GLU A 102 35.29 -28.95 -19.07
C GLU A 102 34.66 -28.45 -17.76
N LYS A 103 34.10 -27.25 -17.80
CA LYS A 103 33.15 -26.82 -16.78
C LYS A 103 31.96 -27.75 -16.88
N ILE A 104 31.91 -28.73 -15.97
CA ILE A 104 30.76 -29.59 -15.71
C ILE A 104 29.51 -28.71 -15.83
N THR A 105 28.73 -28.94 -16.89
CA THR A 105 27.60 -28.09 -17.25
C THR A 105 26.42 -28.41 -16.36
N VAL A 106 26.53 -28.00 -15.09
CA VAL A 106 25.43 -27.98 -14.10
C VAL A 106 24.19 -27.42 -14.81
N PRO A 107 23.10 -28.20 -14.94
CA PRO A 107 21.90 -27.81 -15.65
C PRO A 107 21.41 -26.43 -15.21
N ALA A 108 20.87 -25.63 -16.14
CA ALA A 108 20.42 -24.27 -15.85
C ALA A 108 19.42 -24.21 -14.68
N GLY A 109 18.54 -25.22 -14.54
CA GLY A 109 17.62 -25.35 -13.42
C GLY A 109 18.30 -25.52 -12.05
N GLU A 110 19.37 -26.32 -11.97
CA GLU A 110 20.13 -26.51 -10.72
C GLU A 110 20.84 -25.22 -10.29
N ARG A 111 21.37 -24.44 -11.25
CA ARG A 111 21.97 -23.13 -10.96
C ARG A 111 20.92 -22.14 -10.41
N VAL A 112 19.73 -22.13 -11.00
CA VAL A 112 18.61 -21.28 -10.53
C VAL A 112 18.17 -21.70 -9.12
N ALA A 113 18.03 -23.00 -8.85
CA ALA A 113 17.67 -23.52 -7.54
C ALA A 113 18.74 -23.23 -6.47
N SER A 114 20.02 -23.33 -6.83
CA SER A 114 21.16 -23.01 -5.96
C SER A 114 21.22 -21.51 -5.60
N LEU A 115 21.04 -20.63 -6.59
CA LEU A 115 21.01 -19.18 -6.37
C LEU A 115 19.79 -18.75 -5.53
N TYR A 116 18.61 -19.30 -5.83
CA TYR A 116 17.40 -19.13 -5.03
C TYR A 116 17.63 -19.53 -3.56
N SER A 117 18.15 -20.74 -3.33
CA SER A 117 18.39 -21.25 -1.96
C SER A 117 19.44 -20.42 -1.21
N SER A 118 20.48 -19.95 -1.92
CA SER A 118 21.51 -19.08 -1.35
C SER A 118 20.92 -17.75 -0.85
N TRP A 119 20.03 -17.13 -1.62
CA TRP A 119 19.30 -15.93 -1.19
C TRP A 119 18.36 -16.20 -0.02
N GLY A 120 17.69 -17.37 0.01
CA GLY A 120 16.86 -17.79 1.13
C GLY A 120 17.65 -17.92 2.43
N ASN A 121 18.83 -18.54 2.38
CA ASN A 121 19.73 -18.68 3.53
C ASN A 121 20.19 -17.32 4.06
N LEU A 122 20.60 -16.39 3.20
CA LEU A 122 20.98 -15.03 3.59
C LEU A 122 19.83 -14.26 4.29
N LEU A 123 18.58 -14.44 3.82
CA LEU A 123 17.41 -13.87 4.49
C LEU A 123 17.23 -14.46 5.90
N HIS A 124 17.39 -15.78 6.07
CA HIS A 124 17.31 -16.42 7.38
C HIS A 124 18.45 -15.99 8.32
N GLU A 125 19.69 -15.94 7.86
CA GLU A 125 20.84 -15.51 8.67
C GLU A 125 20.73 -14.06 9.14
N SER A 126 20.22 -13.17 8.28
CA SER A 126 19.97 -11.76 8.63
C SER A 126 18.95 -11.56 9.75
N SER A 127 18.13 -12.57 10.06
CA SER A 127 17.13 -12.54 11.14
C SER A 127 17.69 -12.90 12.53
N GLY A 128 18.93 -13.37 12.61
CA GLY A 128 19.53 -13.91 13.84
C GLY A 128 20.78 -13.20 14.39
N LYS A 129 21.39 -12.25 13.66
CA LYS A 129 22.62 -11.56 14.09
C LYS A 129 22.59 -10.05 13.80
N GLU A 130 23.14 -9.25 14.70
CA GLU A 130 23.14 -7.78 14.58
C GLU A 130 24.06 -7.23 13.47
N GLU A 131 24.95 -8.05 12.90
CA GLU A 131 25.89 -7.62 11.86
C GLU A 131 25.25 -7.17 10.52
N ASP A 132 25.99 -6.33 9.81
CA ASP A 132 25.57 -5.65 8.59
C ASP A 132 25.95 -6.48 7.33
N VAL A 133 25.30 -7.63 7.15
CA VAL A 133 25.60 -8.65 6.12
C VAL A 133 25.33 -8.18 4.67
N LEU A 134 24.69 -7.02 4.49
CA LEU A 134 24.50 -6.37 3.18
C LEU A 134 25.34 -5.09 3.01
N SER A 135 26.46 -5.01 3.72
CA SER A 135 27.53 -4.06 3.42
C SER A 135 28.31 -4.48 2.17
N PRO A 136 28.76 -3.57 1.28
CA PRO A 136 29.45 -3.92 0.03
C PRO A 136 30.83 -4.61 0.17
N GLY A 137 31.26 -4.95 1.39
CA GLY A 137 32.63 -5.41 1.71
C GLY A 137 32.76 -6.82 2.28
N LYS A 138 31.68 -7.56 2.58
CA LYS A 138 31.79 -9.00 2.88
C LYS A 138 31.54 -9.80 1.59
N THR A 139 32.62 -10.37 1.05
CA THR A 139 32.64 -11.14 -0.20
C THR A 139 31.88 -12.46 -0.08
N SER A 140 30.56 -12.42 -0.17
CA SER A 140 29.78 -13.58 -0.60
C SER A 140 29.90 -13.68 -2.12
N ASN A 141 30.22 -14.85 -2.67
CA ASN A 141 30.23 -15.08 -4.13
C ASN A 141 28.82 -15.12 -4.75
N VAL A 142 27.78 -14.73 -3.98
CA VAL A 142 26.38 -14.74 -4.40
C VAL A 142 26.00 -13.34 -4.92
N PRO A 143 25.49 -13.23 -6.18
CA PRO A 143 24.99 -11.95 -6.71
C PRO A 143 23.89 -11.33 -5.84
N LYS A 144 23.75 -10.00 -5.86
CA LYS A 144 22.69 -9.29 -5.13
C LYS A 144 21.29 -9.69 -5.65
N ALA A 145 20.42 -10.14 -4.75
CA ALA A 145 19.01 -10.42 -5.06
C ALA A 145 18.26 -9.14 -5.45
N PRO A 146 17.71 -9.01 -6.67
CA PRO A 146 17.09 -7.76 -7.13
C PRO A 146 15.72 -7.50 -6.50
N HIS A 147 15.03 -8.53 -6.01
CA HIS A 147 13.72 -8.44 -5.34
C HIS A 147 13.80 -8.21 -3.83
N VAL A 148 15.01 -8.14 -3.25
CA VAL A 148 15.26 -8.01 -1.81
C VAL A 148 15.88 -6.65 -1.48
N GLU A 149 15.37 -6.01 -0.43
CA GLU A 149 15.88 -4.73 0.09
C GLU A 149 16.80 -4.93 1.30
N ASN A 150 17.82 -4.07 1.45
CA ASN A 150 18.54 -3.93 2.72
C ASN A 150 17.66 -3.13 3.69
N CYS A 151 16.96 -3.85 4.58
CA CYS A 151 16.02 -3.25 5.53
C CYS A 151 16.70 -2.31 6.55
N LYS A 152 17.91 -2.63 7.02
CA LYS A 152 18.66 -1.77 7.96
C LYS A 152 18.99 -0.42 7.32
N LEU A 153 19.52 -0.45 6.09
CA LEU A 153 19.82 0.76 5.31
C LEU A 153 18.55 1.55 5.02
N ARG A 154 17.47 0.90 4.58
CA ARG A 154 16.19 1.56 4.27
C ARG A 154 15.58 2.24 5.49
N VAL A 155 15.66 1.62 6.68
CA VAL A 155 15.20 2.26 7.94
C VAL A 155 16.08 3.45 8.33
N ARG A 156 17.41 3.36 8.19
CA ARG A 156 18.32 4.50 8.47
C ARG A 156 17.97 5.71 7.58
N MET A 157 17.78 5.46 6.28
CA MET A 157 17.37 6.47 5.31
C MET A 157 15.98 7.04 5.63
N ASN A 158 14.98 6.19 5.88
CA ASN A 158 13.63 6.61 6.28
C ASN A 158 13.65 7.48 7.55
N LYS A 159 14.49 7.16 8.56
CA LYS A 159 14.63 7.96 9.79
C LYS A 159 15.13 9.38 9.49
N ARG A 160 16.17 9.54 8.67
CA ARG A 160 16.66 10.87 8.23
C ARG A 160 15.56 11.65 7.51
N LEU A 161 14.80 10.99 6.63
CA LEU A 161 13.73 11.62 5.87
C LEU A 161 12.51 11.99 6.74
N ASP A 162 12.27 11.27 7.84
CA ASP A 162 11.16 11.56 8.77
C ASP A 162 11.54 12.55 9.89
N SER A 163 12.81 12.96 9.97
CA SER A 163 13.31 13.97 10.90
C SER A 163 13.57 15.31 10.22
N ARG A 164 13.64 16.39 11.01
CA ARG A 164 14.32 17.64 10.59
C ARG A 164 15.82 17.50 10.85
N ALA A 165 16.65 18.17 10.05
CA ALA A 165 18.02 18.43 10.45
C ALA A 165 18.05 19.46 11.59
N GLU A 166 19.14 19.51 12.36
CA GLU A 166 19.27 20.43 13.49
C GLU A 166 19.14 21.89 13.02
N ASN A 167 18.26 22.65 13.69
CA ASN A 167 17.90 24.04 13.38
C ASN A 167 17.16 24.28 12.04
N GLU A 168 16.89 23.27 11.21
CA GLU A 168 16.10 23.46 9.99
C GLU A 168 14.59 23.53 10.27
N ARG A 169 13.87 24.34 9.47
CA ARG A 169 12.40 24.45 9.57
C ARG A 169 11.67 23.29 8.88
N PHE A 170 12.30 22.68 7.90
CA PHE A 170 11.76 21.64 7.03
C PHE A 170 12.66 20.39 7.05
N PRO A 171 12.14 19.21 6.67
CA PRO A 171 12.92 17.98 6.60
C PRO A 171 13.73 17.86 5.29
N PRO A 172 14.78 17.01 5.23
CA PRO A 172 15.72 16.95 4.11
C PRO A 172 15.11 16.67 2.73
N TRP A 173 13.99 15.91 2.67
CA TRP A 173 13.29 15.67 1.39
C TRP A 173 12.68 16.92 0.75
N THR A 174 12.64 18.04 1.46
CA THR A 174 12.25 19.32 0.86
C THR A 174 13.34 19.95 0.00
N ILE A 175 14.62 19.62 0.22
CA ILE A 175 15.76 20.32 -0.39
C ILE A 175 15.96 19.92 -1.85
N TRP A 176 16.14 18.63 -2.12
CA TRP A 176 16.14 18.04 -3.46
C TRP A 176 16.17 16.51 -3.32
N LYS A 177 15.31 15.74 -4.02
CA LYS A 177 15.21 14.24 -3.99
C LYS A 177 16.02 13.61 -2.83
N GLY A 178 15.53 13.73 -1.59
CA GLY A 178 16.32 13.79 -0.33
C GLY A 178 17.28 12.65 0.04
N ILE A 179 17.55 11.73 -0.87
CA ILE A 179 18.55 10.66 -0.83
C ILE A 179 19.86 11.12 -1.51
N LEU A 180 19.77 11.99 -2.54
CA LEU A 180 20.94 12.58 -3.22
C LEU A 180 21.66 13.66 -2.40
N ASP A 181 21.05 14.08 -1.29
CA ASP A 181 21.59 15.01 -0.31
C ASP A 181 22.81 14.44 0.46
N GLU A 182 23.13 13.15 0.28
CA GLU A 182 24.37 12.52 0.79
C GLU A 182 25.55 12.59 -0.19
N PHE A 183 25.34 13.08 -1.41
CA PHE A 183 26.43 13.25 -2.37
C PHE A 183 27.28 14.48 -1.99
N PRO A 184 28.59 14.32 -1.73
CA PRO A 184 29.45 15.42 -1.33
C PRO A 184 29.68 16.40 -2.51
N MET A 185 28.91 17.48 -2.53
CA MET A 185 29.12 18.60 -3.44
C MET A 185 30.45 19.29 -3.12
N SER A 186 31.26 19.56 -4.14
CA SER A 186 32.53 20.30 -3.99
C SER A 186 32.33 21.69 -3.40
N THR A 187 33.30 22.18 -2.63
CA THR A 187 33.31 23.47 -1.90
C THR A 187 33.04 24.72 -2.76
N LEU A 188 33.18 24.65 -4.09
CA LEU A 188 32.74 25.71 -5.00
C LEU A 188 31.22 25.93 -5.04
N GLY A 189 30.43 25.01 -4.45
CA GLY A 189 28.96 25.02 -4.46
C GLY A 189 28.28 25.69 -3.25
N GLU A 190 29.03 26.20 -2.27
CA GLU A 190 28.45 26.73 -1.01
C GLU A 190 27.48 27.90 -1.23
N HIS A 191 27.70 28.73 -2.26
CA HIS A 191 26.79 29.82 -2.64
C HIS A 191 25.46 29.34 -3.27
N GLN A 192 25.33 28.08 -3.68
CA GLN A 192 24.05 27.48 -4.08
C GLN A 192 23.24 26.94 -2.88
N GLY A 193 23.87 26.65 -1.74
CA GLY A 193 23.19 26.19 -0.52
C GLY A 193 22.22 27.25 0.03
N TYR A 194 22.68 28.49 0.17
CA TYR A 194 21.85 29.59 0.69
C TYR A 194 20.64 29.91 -0.18
N ASN A 195 20.78 29.85 -1.51
CA ASN A 195 19.65 30.09 -2.43
C ASN A 195 18.65 28.91 -2.50
N ARG A 196 19.07 27.67 -2.18
CA ARG A 196 18.16 26.52 -2.11
C ARG A 196 17.05 26.73 -1.09
N HIS A 197 17.37 27.15 0.14
CA HIS A 197 16.38 27.31 1.21
C HIS A 197 15.26 28.32 0.86
N ASN A 198 15.54 29.33 0.02
CA ASN A 198 14.54 30.32 -0.42
C ASN A 198 13.67 29.84 -1.59
N ALA A 199 14.15 28.94 -2.45
CA ALA A 199 13.36 28.36 -3.54
C ALA A 199 12.30 27.34 -3.05
N MET A 200 12.23 27.08 -1.74
CA MET A 200 11.54 25.94 -1.16
C MET A 200 10.33 26.34 -0.30
N SER A 201 9.17 26.50 -0.93
CA SER A 201 7.90 26.47 -0.19
C SER A 201 6.74 25.78 -0.88
N GLU A 202 6.77 25.56 -2.21
CA GLU A 202 5.62 25.01 -2.95
C GLU A 202 5.87 23.67 -3.67
N GLY A 203 7.06 23.43 -4.25
CA GLY A 203 7.36 22.24 -5.07
C GLY A 203 7.96 21.02 -4.33
N ALA A 204 8.13 21.09 -3.01
CA ALA A 204 8.78 20.04 -2.22
C ALA A 204 7.85 18.85 -1.93
N TYR A 205 8.22 17.65 -2.38
CA TYR A 205 7.35 16.47 -2.40
C TYR A 205 7.77 15.37 -1.39
N PRO A 206 6.84 14.83 -0.58
CA PRO A 206 7.16 13.75 0.35
C PRO A 206 7.59 12.45 -0.35
N PRO A 207 8.69 11.79 0.09
CA PRO A 207 9.34 10.70 -0.64
C PRO A 207 8.56 9.36 -0.61
N TRP A 208 7.50 9.26 0.19
CA TRP A 208 6.58 8.11 0.23
C TRP A 208 5.42 8.20 -0.77
N ILE A 209 5.39 9.26 -1.59
CA ILE A 209 4.41 9.44 -2.67
C ILE A 209 5.09 9.17 -4.02
N GLU A 210 4.44 8.32 -4.80
CA GLU A 210 4.89 7.91 -6.14
C GLU A 210 4.00 8.54 -7.20
N GLY A 211 4.54 8.74 -8.40
CA GLY A 211 3.86 9.41 -9.51
C GLY A 211 3.77 10.94 -9.36
N SER A 212 3.28 11.57 -10.43
CA SER A 212 2.99 13.00 -10.58
C SER A 212 1.74 13.44 -9.79
N ASP A 213 1.35 14.71 -9.81
CA ASP A 213 0.09 15.13 -9.17
C ASP A 213 -1.13 14.69 -10.00
N GLU A 214 -0.93 14.49 -11.31
CA GLU A 214 -1.89 14.00 -12.30
C GLU A 214 -2.10 12.47 -12.23
N GLU A 215 -1.07 11.72 -11.82
CA GLU A 215 -1.14 10.26 -11.61
C GLU A 215 -1.75 9.88 -10.24
N ASN A 216 -2.03 10.87 -9.39
CA ASN A 216 -2.54 10.71 -8.03
C ASN A 216 -3.93 11.34 -7.85
N TYR A 217 -4.57 11.06 -6.71
CA TYR A 217 -5.70 11.86 -6.24
C TYR A 217 -5.30 13.33 -6.07
N PRO A 218 -6.22 14.28 -6.32
CA PRO A 218 -5.94 15.70 -6.21
C PRO A 218 -5.34 16.09 -4.86
N LEU A 219 -4.34 16.98 -4.93
CA LEU A 219 -3.61 17.56 -3.81
C LEU A 219 -2.82 16.55 -2.94
N THR A 220 -2.66 15.28 -3.36
CA THR A 220 -1.99 14.24 -2.54
C THR A 220 -0.68 14.72 -1.93
N ARG A 221 0.27 15.21 -2.74
CA ARG A 221 1.58 15.64 -2.22
C ARG A 221 1.49 16.83 -1.25
N LYS A 222 0.64 17.83 -1.58
CA LYS A 222 0.37 19.02 -0.73
C LYS A 222 -0.24 18.62 0.62
N VAL A 223 -1.15 17.66 0.61
CA VAL A 223 -1.81 17.12 1.81
C VAL A 223 -0.85 16.32 2.66
N GLN A 224 -0.07 15.43 2.05
CA GLN A 224 0.90 14.59 2.76
C GLN A 224 1.99 15.43 3.45
N ARG A 225 2.50 16.46 2.77
CA ARG A 225 3.37 17.49 3.39
C ARG A 225 2.66 18.23 4.52
N GLY A 226 1.40 18.63 4.32
CA GLY A 226 0.59 19.31 5.34
C GLY A 226 0.34 18.47 6.59
N ILE A 227 0.00 17.18 6.44
CA ILE A 227 -0.18 16.24 7.55
C ILE A 227 1.14 16.05 8.30
N TRP A 228 2.25 15.85 7.59
CA TRP A 228 3.56 15.70 8.24
C TRP A 228 3.95 16.94 9.05
N MET A 229 3.79 18.15 8.49
CA MET A 229 4.08 19.41 9.19
C MET A 229 3.15 19.67 10.38
N HIS A 230 1.88 19.25 10.28
CA HIS A 230 0.90 19.32 11.38
C HIS A 230 1.25 18.36 12.52
N GLN A 231 1.67 17.14 12.18
CA GLN A 231 2.03 16.11 13.16
C GLN A 231 3.41 16.31 13.78
N HIS A 232 4.35 16.99 13.10
CA HIS A 232 5.70 17.26 13.58
C HIS A 232 5.87 18.77 13.81
N PRO A 233 5.38 19.36 14.93
CA PRO A 233 5.68 20.74 15.29
C PRO A 233 7.20 20.96 15.46
N LEU A 234 7.66 22.21 15.45
CA LEU A 234 9.08 22.54 15.61
C LEU A 234 9.59 22.33 17.04
N ASN A 235 8.70 22.46 18.02
CA ASN A 235 8.96 22.29 19.44
C ASN A 235 7.71 21.67 20.05
N CYS A 236 7.81 20.43 20.55
CA CYS A 236 6.66 19.73 21.13
C CYS A 236 6.27 20.29 22.51
N ASN A 237 7.16 21.05 23.15
CA ASN A 237 6.96 21.67 24.46
C ASN A 237 6.26 23.05 24.40
N ASP A 238 6.02 23.60 23.21
CA ASP A 238 5.25 24.85 23.04
C ASP A 238 3.83 24.69 23.63
N ARG A 239 3.40 25.70 24.41
CA ARG A 239 2.09 25.75 25.08
C ARG A 239 0.90 25.71 24.12
N ASN A 240 1.13 26.04 22.84
CA ASN A 240 0.13 26.00 21.78
C ASN A 240 -0.05 24.59 21.18
N VAL A 241 0.91 23.69 21.37
CA VAL A 241 0.79 22.30 20.90
C VAL A 241 -0.16 21.54 21.81
N LYS A 242 -1.22 21.01 21.20
CA LYS A 242 -2.22 20.17 21.85
C LYS A 242 -2.11 18.76 21.29
N PHE A 243 -2.50 17.76 22.07
CA PHE A 243 -2.40 16.37 21.68
C PHE A 243 -3.76 15.68 21.73
N LEU A 244 -3.91 14.66 20.88
CA LEU A 244 -4.94 13.63 20.97
C LEU A 244 -4.21 12.30 21.18
N VAL A 245 -4.33 11.70 22.36
CA VAL A 245 -3.70 10.41 22.65
C VAL A 245 -4.71 9.29 22.43
N ALA A 246 -4.36 8.27 21.64
CA ALA A 246 -5.26 7.17 21.34
C ALA A 246 -4.57 5.82 21.27
N ASP A 247 -5.19 4.80 21.84
CA ASP A 247 -4.93 3.42 21.42
C ASP A 247 -5.74 3.13 20.15
N TRP A 248 -5.10 2.47 19.18
CA TRP A 248 -5.74 2.19 17.90
C TRP A 248 -6.93 1.24 18.07
N GLU A 249 -6.65 0.02 18.52
CA GLU A 249 -7.65 -0.94 18.96
C GLU A 249 -7.07 -1.82 20.07
N ARG A 250 -7.85 -2.05 21.13
CA ARG A 250 -7.53 -2.96 22.23
C ARG A 250 -8.23 -4.30 22.03
N LEU A 251 -9.52 -4.30 21.70
CA LEU A 251 -10.34 -5.50 21.70
C LEU A 251 -10.28 -6.28 20.38
N PRO A 252 -10.30 -7.63 20.39
CA PRO A 252 -10.59 -8.41 19.19
C PRO A 252 -12.03 -8.12 18.72
N GLY A 253 -12.25 -8.10 17.40
CA GLY A 253 -13.58 -7.92 16.81
C GLY A 253 -13.55 -7.21 15.46
N PHE A 254 -12.67 -6.21 15.29
CA PHE A 254 -12.47 -5.55 14.01
C PHE A 254 -11.36 -6.18 13.18
N GLY A 255 -11.68 -6.58 11.95
CA GLY A 255 -10.69 -6.90 10.90
C GLY A 255 -9.86 -5.66 10.52
N MET A 256 -8.63 -5.86 10.02
CA MET A 256 -7.67 -4.76 9.82
C MET A 256 -8.17 -3.63 8.93
N GLY A 257 -8.90 -3.91 7.84
CA GLY A 257 -9.47 -2.86 7.00
C GLY A 257 -10.45 -1.94 7.74
N ALA A 258 -11.16 -2.47 8.73
CA ALA A 258 -11.99 -1.67 9.61
C ALA A 258 -11.10 -0.85 10.57
N GLN A 259 -10.12 -1.47 11.23
CA GLN A 259 -9.19 -0.76 12.11
C GLN A 259 -8.51 0.43 11.39
N PHE A 260 -7.95 0.24 10.19
CA PHE A 260 -7.34 1.30 9.38
C PHE A 260 -8.30 2.45 9.07
N ALA A 261 -9.57 2.15 8.78
CA ALA A 261 -10.59 3.18 8.56
C ALA A 261 -10.89 4.00 9.83
N GLY A 262 -10.83 3.38 11.01
CA GLY A 262 -10.91 4.05 12.31
C GLY A 262 -9.67 4.89 12.64
N MET A 263 -8.47 4.39 12.33
CA MET A 263 -7.20 5.13 12.49
C MET A 263 -7.21 6.43 11.67
N CYS A 264 -7.69 6.37 10.42
CA CYS A 264 -7.88 7.55 9.57
C CYS A 264 -8.91 8.55 10.16
N GLY A 265 -9.89 8.06 10.92
CA GLY A 265 -10.86 8.87 11.64
C GLY A 265 -10.25 9.65 12.79
N LEU A 266 -9.42 8.99 13.61
CA LEU A 266 -8.67 9.65 14.69
C LEU A 266 -7.73 10.73 14.14
N LEU A 267 -7.04 10.46 13.03
CA LEU A 267 -6.20 11.47 12.36
C LEU A 267 -7.02 12.65 11.80
N ALA A 268 -8.24 12.41 11.31
CA ALA A 268 -9.16 13.48 10.90
C ALA A 268 -9.53 14.39 12.09
N ILE A 269 -9.86 13.79 13.24
CA ILE A 269 -10.21 14.51 14.46
C ILE A 269 -9.02 15.33 14.95
N ALA A 270 -7.82 14.75 14.98
CA ALA A 270 -6.59 15.42 15.37
C ALA A 270 -6.34 16.69 14.53
N ILE A 271 -6.36 16.56 13.19
CA ILE A 271 -6.15 17.68 12.27
C ILE A 271 -7.25 18.74 12.40
N ASN A 272 -8.52 18.34 12.44
CA ASN A 272 -9.65 19.28 12.59
C ASN A 272 -9.57 20.09 13.89
N GLN A 273 -9.06 19.49 14.98
CA GLN A 273 -8.92 20.14 16.28
C GLN A 273 -7.55 20.79 16.51
N LYS A 274 -6.68 20.82 15.49
CA LYS A 274 -5.30 21.32 15.58
C LYS A 274 -4.48 20.64 16.69
N ARG A 275 -4.65 19.31 16.83
CA ARG A 275 -3.94 18.44 17.78
C ARG A 275 -2.96 17.53 17.05
N VAL A 276 -1.79 17.31 17.62
CA VAL A 276 -0.90 16.21 17.22
C VAL A 276 -1.52 14.90 17.71
N LEU A 277 -1.81 13.97 16.80
CA LEU A 277 -2.16 12.60 17.18
C LEU A 277 -0.92 11.93 17.79
N VAL A 278 -1.09 11.21 18.90
CA VAL A 278 -0.07 10.36 19.54
C VAL A 278 -0.70 9.00 19.82
N THR A 279 -0.02 7.91 19.48
CA THR A 279 -0.56 6.56 19.69
C THR A 279 0.33 5.63 20.49
N ASN A 280 -0.34 4.68 21.15
CA ASN A 280 0.23 3.79 22.14
C ASN A 280 -0.02 2.31 21.75
N TYR A 281 -1.17 1.73 22.15
CA TYR A 281 -1.45 0.30 21.98
C TYR A 281 -2.10 -0.04 20.62
N PHE A 282 -1.66 -1.15 20.03
CA PHE A 282 -2.17 -1.76 18.81
C PHE A 282 -2.27 -3.28 18.99
N ASN A 283 -3.48 -3.80 19.20
CA ASN A 283 -3.69 -5.22 19.48
C ASN A 283 -3.22 -6.17 18.37
N ARG A 284 -3.06 -5.70 17.14
CA ARG A 284 -2.54 -6.49 16.00
C ARG A 284 -1.03 -6.72 16.10
N ALA A 285 -0.28 -5.86 16.80
CA ALA A 285 1.15 -6.02 17.07
C ALA A 285 1.47 -6.78 18.38
N ASP A 286 0.45 -7.29 19.09
CA ASP A 286 0.64 -8.05 20.32
C ASP A 286 0.96 -9.53 20.02
N HIS A 287 2.19 -9.77 19.57
CA HIS A 287 2.70 -11.09 19.24
C HIS A 287 4.23 -11.12 19.19
N ASP A 288 4.83 -12.31 19.25
CA ASP A 288 6.29 -12.48 19.45
C ASP A 288 7.16 -12.10 18.24
N GLY A 289 6.52 -11.79 17.10
CA GLY A 289 7.18 -11.10 15.98
C GLY A 289 7.58 -9.65 16.30
N CYS A 290 6.81 -8.94 17.14
CA CYS A 290 7.12 -7.59 17.60
C CYS A 290 7.79 -7.67 18.96
N LYS A 291 8.95 -7.02 19.12
CA LYS A 291 9.84 -7.20 20.29
C LYS A 291 10.18 -5.88 20.96
N GLY A 292 10.53 -5.94 22.25
CA GLY A 292 10.89 -4.76 23.04
C GLY A 292 9.80 -3.69 23.03
N SER A 293 10.20 -2.42 22.91
CA SER A 293 9.30 -1.25 22.85
C SER A 293 8.40 -1.19 21.62
N SER A 294 8.59 -2.07 20.62
CA SER A 294 7.69 -2.19 19.47
C SER A 294 6.52 -3.16 19.68
N ARG A 295 6.59 -4.04 20.70
CA ARG A 295 5.51 -4.99 20.97
C ARG A 295 4.21 -4.25 21.29
N SER A 296 3.12 -4.70 20.68
CA SER A 296 1.79 -4.11 20.83
C SER A 296 1.72 -2.63 20.44
N SER A 297 2.63 -2.17 19.57
CA SER A 297 2.64 -0.80 19.04
C SER A 297 2.61 -0.80 17.51
N TRP A 298 2.05 0.26 16.93
CA TRP A 298 2.12 0.53 15.48
C TRP A 298 3.57 0.62 14.97
N SER A 299 4.49 1.05 15.85
CA SER A 299 5.93 1.14 15.59
C SER A 299 6.62 -0.20 15.33
N CYS A 300 5.93 -1.34 15.48
CA CYS A 300 6.40 -2.61 14.94
C CYS A 300 6.37 -2.65 13.40
N TYR A 301 5.39 -2.01 12.78
CA TYR A 301 5.12 -2.13 11.34
C TYR A 301 5.48 -0.89 10.53
N PHE A 302 5.12 0.29 11.03
CA PHE A 302 5.35 1.55 10.35
C PHE A 302 5.81 2.61 11.34
N PHE A 303 6.39 3.69 10.83
CA PHE A 303 6.87 4.77 11.68
C PHE A 303 5.69 5.41 12.44
N PRO A 304 5.89 5.84 13.70
CA PRO A 304 4.83 6.46 14.51
C PRO A 304 4.27 7.70 13.82
N GLU A 305 3.06 8.10 14.21
CA GLU A 305 2.35 9.26 13.64
C GLU A 305 3.04 10.63 13.86
N THR A 306 4.01 10.74 14.78
CA THR A 306 4.73 11.98 15.16
C THR A 306 6.14 11.65 15.73
N SER A 307 6.94 12.67 16.03
CA SER A 307 8.28 12.57 16.62
C SER A 307 8.25 11.98 18.04
N GLN A 308 9.37 11.35 18.44
CA GLN A 308 9.50 10.77 19.77
C GLN A 308 9.34 11.81 20.91
N GLU A 309 9.89 13.02 20.74
CA GLU A 309 9.71 14.16 21.65
C GLU A 309 8.22 14.47 21.89
N CYS A 310 7.42 14.50 20.83
CA CYS A 310 5.98 14.77 20.92
C CYS A 310 5.21 13.65 21.63
N ARG A 311 5.63 12.39 21.45
CA ARG A 311 5.04 11.24 22.15
C ARG A 311 5.34 11.30 23.65
N GLU A 312 6.61 11.50 24.01
CA GLU A 312 7.06 11.63 25.41
C GLU A 312 6.37 12.80 26.10
N ARG A 313 6.30 13.96 25.45
CA ARG A 313 5.58 15.14 25.96
C ARG A 313 4.09 14.87 26.18
N ALA A 314 3.42 14.21 25.24
CA ALA A 314 2.00 13.87 25.38
C ALA A 314 1.75 12.90 26.54
N PHE A 315 2.55 11.83 26.67
CA PHE A 315 2.43 10.88 27.78
C PHE A 315 2.74 11.52 29.14
N HIS A 316 3.73 12.41 29.22
CA HIS A 316 3.98 13.21 30.42
C HIS A 316 2.77 14.10 30.78
N LEU A 317 2.18 14.78 29.80
CA LEU A 317 0.99 15.62 30.01
C LEU A 317 -0.25 14.83 30.42
N MET A 318 -0.40 13.56 30.02
CA MET A 318 -1.50 12.71 30.50
C MET A 318 -1.52 12.55 32.02
N GLY A 319 -0.37 12.60 32.68
CA GLY A 319 -0.26 12.54 34.14
C GLY A 319 -0.58 13.86 34.86
N GLN A 320 -0.79 14.97 34.13
CA GLN A 320 -0.99 16.31 34.70
C GLN A 320 -2.44 16.74 34.61
N LYS A 321 -3.12 16.90 35.74
CA LYS A 321 -4.55 17.28 35.79
C LYS A 321 -4.81 18.60 35.06
N GLU A 322 -3.90 19.57 35.19
CA GLU A 322 -3.99 20.88 34.55
C GLU A 322 -3.99 20.81 33.01
N ALA A 323 -3.40 19.75 32.42
CA ALA A 323 -3.40 19.55 30.99
C ALA A 323 -4.75 19.05 30.47
N TRP A 324 -5.49 18.30 31.29
CA TRP A 324 -6.87 17.90 31.03
C TRP A 324 -7.83 19.07 31.20
N ASP A 325 -7.74 19.79 32.33
CA ASP A 325 -8.61 20.93 32.66
C ASP A 325 -8.49 22.06 31.62
N LYS A 326 -7.30 22.26 31.03
CA LYS A 326 -7.04 23.23 29.93
C LYS A 326 -7.31 22.66 28.53
N GLY A 327 -7.74 21.41 28.42
CA GLY A 327 -7.99 20.73 27.14
C GLY A 327 -6.76 20.59 26.23
N ILE A 328 -5.56 20.61 26.80
CA ILE A 328 -4.29 20.38 26.08
C ILE A 328 -4.24 18.92 25.62
N ILE A 329 -4.67 17.99 26.48
CA ILE A 329 -4.85 16.57 26.18
C ILE A 329 -6.33 16.28 25.90
N THR A 330 -6.59 15.46 24.89
CA THR A 330 -7.82 14.66 24.75
C THR A 330 -7.46 13.22 24.45
N VAL A 331 -8.40 12.30 24.67
CA VAL A 331 -8.25 10.87 24.34
C VAL A 331 -9.36 10.36 23.43
N LYS A 332 -9.17 9.17 22.86
CA LYS A 332 -10.14 8.48 21.99
C LYS A 332 -11.55 8.45 22.59
N GLU A 333 -11.65 8.26 23.90
CA GLU A 333 -12.88 8.13 24.67
C GLU A 333 -13.67 9.45 24.78
N ASN A 334 -13.06 10.60 24.45
CA ASN A 334 -13.79 11.88 24.32
C ASN A 334 -14.65 11.97 23.06
N TYR A 335 -14.58 11.00 22.14
CA TYR A 335 -15.26 11.04 20.84
C TYR A 335 -16.17 9.82 20.66
N THR A 336 -17.34 10.03 20.07
CA THR A 336 -18.25 8.94 19.76
C THR A 336 -17.72 8.09 18.60
N SER A 337 -18.10 6.81 18.56
CA SER A 337 -17.85 5.94 17.40
C SER A 337 -18.33 6.60 16.08
N LYS A 338 -19.45 7.33 16.10
CA LYS A 338 -19.95 8.01 14.90
C LYS A 338 -18.99 9.08 14.39
N GLU A 339 -18.30 9.81 15.25
CA GLU A 339 -17.30 10.81 14.87
C GLU A 339 -16.02 10.15 14.32
N ILE A 340 -15.55 9.07 14.94
CA ILE A 340 -14.36 8.34 14.46
C ILE A 340 -14.65 7.69 13.10
N TRP A 341 -15.74 6.93 12.97
CA TRP A 341 -16.02 6.14 11.76
C TRP A 341 -16.64 6.96 10.61
N ALA A 342 -17.39 8.01 10.94
CA ALA A 342 -18.24 8.75 9.99
C ALA A 342 -18.28 10.28 10.21
N GLY A 343 -17.36 10.83 10.99
CA GLY A 343 -17.24 12.27 11.24
C GLY A 343 -16.80 13.09 10.03
N ARG A 344 -16.58 14.39 10.27
CA ARG A 344 -16.17 15.35 9.24
C ARG A 344 -14.71 15.10 8.84
N VAL A 345 -14.46 14.97 7.53
CA VAL A 345 -13.09 14.96 7.01
C VAL A 345 -12.45 16.35 7.11
N PRO A 346 -11.12 16.47 7.17
CA PRO A 346 -10.44 17.75 7.18
C PRO A 346 -10.73 18.60 5.94
N ARG A 347 -11.03 19.88 6.15
CA ARG A 347 -11.30 20.87 5.09
C ARG A 347 -10.19 21.91 4.91
N LEU A 348 -9.03 21.72 5.56
CA LEU A 348 -7.85 22.58 5.44
C LEU A 348 -7.38 22.74 3.97
N TRP A 349 -7.64 21.73 3.13
CA TRP A 349 -7.28 21.70 1.72
C TRP A 349 -8.48 21.91 0.78
N GLY A 350 -9.58 22.49 1.27
CA GLY A 350 -10.81 22.70 0.51
C GLY A 350 -11.64 21.42 0.34
N SER A 351 -12.13 21.18 -0.88
CA SER A 351 -12.96 20.02 -1.24
C SER A 351 -12.44 19.25 -2.46
N PRO A 352 -11.21 18.71 -2.47
CA PRO A 352 -10.59 18.03 -3.61
C PRO A 352 -11.40 16.87 -4.20
N TRP A 353 -12.28 16.26 -3.39
CA TRP A 353 -13.21 15.22 -3.84
C TRP A 353 -14.32 15.72 -4.78
N SER A 354 -14.54 17.03 -4.93
CA SER A 354 -15.62 17.57 -5.78
C SER A 354 -15.29 17.55 -7.29
N TYR A 355 -14.03 17.31 -7.65
CA TYR A 355 -13.55 17.22 -9.03
C TYR A 355 -12.72 15.94 -9.27
N LEU A 356 -12.91 14.91 -8.44
CA LEU A 356 -12.35 13.58 -8.66
C LEU A 356 -12.96 12.96 -9.93
N GLN A 357 -12.11 12.58 -10.88
CA GLN A 357 -12.52 11.86 -12.08
C GLN A 357 -12.85 10.38 -11.75
N PRO A 358 -13.79 9.75 -12.47
CA PRO A 358 -14.18 8.38 -12.22
C PRO A 358 -13.18 7.37 -12.78
N THR A 359 -12.57 6.60 -11.90
CA THR A 359 -11.57 5.56 -12.24
C THR A 359 -12.00 4.16 -11.82
N THR A 360 -13.23 4.03 -11.32
CA THR A 360 -13.81 2.78 -10.81
C THR A 360 -14.90 2.29 -11.74
N GLU A 361 -14.88 1.01 -12.05
CA GLU A 361 -15.85 0.38 -12.94
C GLU A 361 -16.55 -0.81 -12.28
N VAL A 362 -17.85 -0.97 -12.56
CA VAL A 362 -18.62 -2.18 -12.26
C VAL A 362 -19.47 -2.53 -13.47
N ASN A 363 -19.48 -3.81 -13.85
CA ASN A 363 -20.28 -4.37 -14.95
C ASN A 363 -20.12 -3.60 -16.29
N GLY A 364 -18.91 -3.15 -16.64
CA GLY A 364 -18.68 -2.41 -17.89
C GLY A 364 -19.01 -0.91 -17.83
N THR A 365 -19.49 -0.39 -16.70
CA THR A 365 -19.84 1.02 -16.54
C THR A 365 -18.90 1.73 -15.56
N LEU A 366 -18.19 2.75 -16.04
CA LEU A 366 -17.43 3.68 -15.18
C LEU A 366 -18.40 4.45 -14.27
N ILE A 367 -18.06 4.56 -12.98
CA ILE A 367 -18.98 5.16 -12.02
C ILE A 367 -18.56 6.58 -11.65
N GLY A 368 -19.28 7.54 -12.26
CA GLY A 368 -19.07 8.99 -12.12
C GLY A 368 -19.09 9.53 -10.68
N TYR A 369 -19.90 8.94 -9.80
CA TYR A 369 -20.13 9.46 -8.46
C TYR A 369 -20.37 8.33 -7.46
N HIS A 370 -19.72 8.39 -6.30
CA HIS A 370 -20.00 7.53 -5.15
C HIS A 370 -20.57 8.39 -4.02
N ARG A 371 -21.42 7.82 -3.16
CA ARG A 371 -21.74 8.50 -1.90
C ARG A 371 -20.45 8.67 -1.07
N LYS A 372 -20.23 9.89 -0.55
CA LYS A 372 -19.16 10.20 0.42
C LYS A 372 -17.75 10.05 -0.14
N MET A 373 -17.52 10.59 -1.35
CA MET A 373 -16.19 10.76 -1.96
C MET A 373 -15.21 11.52 -1.05
N ASP A 374 -15.72 12.41 -0.19
CA ASP A 374 -14.97 13.11 0.85
C ASP A 374 -14.22 12.13 1.78
N ARG A 375 -14.92 11.09 2.26
CA ARG A 375 -14.32 10.03 3.10
C ARG A 375 -13.42 9.07 2.32
N ARG A 376 -13.68 8.85 1.01
CA ARG A 376 -12.80 8.04 0.13
C ARG A 376 -11.45 8.70 -0.05
N TRP A 377 -11.49 9.97 -0.45
CA TRP A 377 -10.29 10.78 -0.59
C TRP A 377 -9.55 10.89 0.75
N TRP A 378 -10.24 11.21 1.85
CA TRP A 378 -9.57 11.35 3.14
C TRP A 378 -8.93 10.05 3.65
N ARG A 379 -9.63 8.90 3.59
CA ARG A 379 -9.06 7.63 4.07
C ARG A 379 -7.83 7.20 3.27
N ALA A 380 -7.79 7.50 1.98
CA ALA A 380 -6.57 7.32 1.17
C ALA A 380 -5.41 8.17 1.69
N GLN A 381 -5.63 9.48 1.92
CA GLN A 381 -4.59 10.37 2.43
C GLN A 381 -4.12 9.98 3.85
N GLY A 382 -5.06 9.75 4.76
CA GLY A 382 -4.75 9.38 6.14
C GLY A 382 -3.98 8.06 6.24
N LEU A 383 -4.40 7.04 5.51
CA LEU A 383 -3.71 5.74 5.54
C LEU A 383 -2.32 5.82 4.91
N ARG A 384 -2.17 6.57 3.80
CA ARG A 384 -0.86 6.79 3.16
C ARG A 384 0.14 7.50 4.09
N TYR A 385 -0.32 8.43 4.92
CA TYR A 385 0.51 9.06 5.94
C TYR A 385 0.89 8.09 7.08
N LEU A 386 -0.08 7.33 7.60
CA LEU A 386 0.15 6.37 8.69
C LEU A 386 1.08 5.22 8.29
N MET A 387 1.14 4.88 7.00
CA MET A 387 2.01 3.85 6.41
C MET A 387 3.26 4.41 5.71
N ARG A 388 3.56 5.71 5.85
CA ARG A 388 4.57 6.43 5.04
C ARG A 388 5.95 5.76 4.97
N PHE A 389 6.42 5.23 6.09
CA PHE A 389 7.71 4.55 6.19
C PHE A 389 7.53 3.20 6.90
N GLN A 390 8.03 2.15 6.24
CA GLN A 390 8.06 0.79 6.76
C GLN A 390 9.22 0.61 7.74
N THR A 391 9.01 -0.22 8.76
CA THR A 391 10.06 -0.69 9.67
C THR A 391 10.93 -1.77 9.01
N ASP A 392 12.00 -2.14 9.69
CA ASP A 392 12.84 -3.28 9.38
C ASP A 392 12.03 -4.59 9.39
N TYR A 393 11.13 -4.73 10.37
CA TYR A 393 10.22 -5.87 10.45
C TYR A 393 9.31 -5.98 9.23
N THR A 394 8.63 -4.90 8.82
CA THR A 394 7.75 -4.90 7.62
C THR A 394 8.53 -5.14 6.33
N CYS A 395 9.71 -4.52 6.20
CA CYS A 395 10.61 -4.78 5.09
C CYS A 395 11.05 -6.25 5.04
N GLY A 396 11.35 -6.87 6.18
CA GLY A 396 11.65 -8.30 6.30
C GLY A 396 10.48 -9.19 5.84
N LEU A 397 9.25 -8.86 6.25
CA LEU A 397 8.04 -9.57 5.81
C LEU A 397 7.86 -9.48 4.28
N LEU A 398 8.08 -8.30 3.69
CA LEU A 398 8.02 -8.11 2.24
C LEU A 398 9.15 -8.84 1.51
N ASN A 399 10.37 -8.84 2.04
CA ASN A 399 11.50 -9.57 1.46
C ASN A 399 11.23 -11.07 1.40
N VAL A 400 10.72 -11.67 2.49
CA VAL A 400 10.32 -13.08 2.52
C VAL A 400 9.21 -13.35 1.49
N ALA A 401 8.18 -12.52 1.45
CA ALA A 401 7.06 -12.68 0.51
C ALA A 401 7.49 -12.56 -0.97
N ARG A 402 8.30 -11.54 -1.31
CA ARG A 402 8.86 -11.33 -2.64
C ARG A 402 9.83 -12.44 -3.04
N HIS A 403 10.60 -12.98 -2.10
CA HIS A 403 11.50 -14.09 -2.38
C HIS A 403 10.74 -15.39 -2.66
N LEU A 404 9.76 -15.75 -1.83
CA LEU A 404 8.92 -16.94 -2.04
C LEU A 404 8.11 -16.84 -3.34
N ALA A 405 7.61 -15.65 -3.70
CA ALA A 405 6.82 -15.46 -4.91
C ALA A 405 7.68 -15.34 -6.18
N PHE A 406 8.72 -14.51 -6.17
CA PHE A 406 9.43 -14.09 -7.38
C PHE A 406 10.90 -14.52 -7.43
N GLY A 407 11.45 -15.07 -6.35
CA GLY A 407 12.88 -15.36 -6.22
C GLY A 407 13.42 -16.30 -7.30
N HIS A 408 12.63 -17.27 -7.74
CA HIS A 408 13.02 -18.19 -8.83
C HIS A 408 13.01 -17.50 -10.21
N GLU A 409 12.09 -16.56 -10.44
CA GLU A 409 12.05 -15.75 -11.67
C GLU A 409 13.20 -14.73 -11.68
N ALA A 410 13.49 -14.13 -10.51
CA ALA A 410 14.65 -13.26 -10.30
C ALA A 410 15.98 -14.00 -10.53
N ALA A 411 16.14 -15.20 -9.97
CA ALA A 411 17.35 -16.01 -10.12
C ALA A 411 17.59 -16.40 -11.58
N LYS A 412 16.52 -16.74 -12.31
CA LYS A 412 16.58 -17.01 -13.75
C LYS A 412 17.12 -15.82 -14.54
N MET A 413 16.53 -14.63 -14.40
CA MET A 413 16.99 -13.44 -15.14
C MET A 413 18.43 -13.03 -14.79
N VAL A 414 18.82 -13.14 -13.52
CA VAL A 414 20.19 -12.80 -13.07
C VAL A 414 21.21 -13.73 -13.71
N LEU A 415 20.89 -15.02 -13.89
CA LEU A 415 21.75 -16.00 -14.55
C LEU A 415 21.72 -15.91 -16.09
N GLU A 416 20.64 -15.40 -16.67
CA GLU A 416 20.51 -15.14 -18.11
C GLU A 416 21.17 -13.82 -18.56
N THR A 417 21.44 -12.89 -17.64
CA THR A 417 22.11 -11.62 -17.93
C THR A 417 23.61 -11.85 -18.17
N PRO A 418 24.14 -11.53 -19.37
CA PRO A 418 25.59 -11.65 -19.61
C PRO A 418 26.37 -10.71 -18.71
N THR A 419 27.34 -11.24 -17.96
CA THR A 419 28.34 -10.42 -17.28
C THR A 419 29.26 -9.78 -18.32
N ILE A 420 28.92 -8.57 -18.77
CA ILE A 420 29.83 -7.74 -19.56
C ILE A 420 31.01 -7.39 -18.66
N SER A 421 32.08 -8.16 -18.79
CA SER A 421 33.37 -7.84 -18.18
C SER A 421 33.97 -6.65 -18.93
N PHE A 422 33.64 -5.44 -18.46
CA PHE A 422 34.47 -4.27 -18.75
C PHE A 422 35.92 -4.60 -18.36
N PRO A 423 36.93 -4.28 -19.20
CA PRO A 423 38.31 -4.52 -18.84
C PRO A 423 38.63 -3.79 -17.54
N LYS A 424 38.93 -4.56 -16.48
CA LYS A 424 39.49 -3.99 -15.26
C LYS A 424 40.88 -3.46 -15.63
N GLN A 425 41.04 -2.14 -15.70
CA GLN A 425 42.37 -1.57 -15.80
C GLN A 425 43.08 -1.82 -14.45
N GLU A 426 44.35 -2.24 -14.53
CA GLU A 426 45.18 -2.41 -13.34
C GLU A 426 45.40 -1.05 -12.68
N GLY A 427 44.72 -0.83 -11.55
CA GLY A 427 44.68 0.45 -10.84
C GLY A 427 43.35 0.72 -10.13
N ASP A 428 42.22 0.17 -10.62
CA ASP A 428 40.88 0.43 -10.06
C ASP A 428 40.55 -0.34 -8.75
N ALA A 429 41.55 -0.85 -8.03
CA ALA A 429 41.35 -1.76 -6.90
C ALA A 429 40.77 -1.14 -5.62
N GLU A 430 40.63 0.20 -5.53
CA GLU A 430 40.17 0.90 -4.32
C GLU A 430 38.92 1.79 -4.49
N LYS A 431 38.35 1.92 -5.69
CA LYS A 431 37.09 2.67 -5.86
C LYS A 431 35.87 1.82 -5.50
N THR A 432 35.59 1.79 -4.20
CA THR A 432 34.34 1.28 -3.62
C THR A 432 33.11 1.85 -4.33
N GLY A 433 32.36 1.03 -5.07
CA GLY A 433 30.98 1.25 -5.56
C GLY A 433 30.72 2.59 -6.28
N ASN A 434 30.44 2.54 -7.58
CA ASN A 434 30.10 3.71 -8.39
C ASN A 434 29.08 4.62 -7.67
N ASP A 435 29.31 5.94 -7.63
CA ASP A 435 28.43 6.90 -6.96
C ASP A 435 26.97 6.78 -7.39
N MET A 436 26.73 6.38 -8.64
CA MET A 436 25.41 6.05 -9.17
C MET A 436 24.74 4.90 -8.39
N GLU A 437 25.46 3.84 -8.05
CA GLU A 437 24.96 2.73 -7.22
C GLU A 437 24.71 3.15 -5.77
N LYS A 438 25.63 3.96 -5.22
CA LYS A 438 25.65 4.38 -3.81
C LYS A 438 24.55 5.40 -3.48
N TYR A 439 24.37 6.41 -4.33
CA TYR A 439 23.50 7.55 -4.05
C TYR A 439 22.20 7.56 -4.87
N VAL A 440 22.23 7.10 -6.13
CA VAL A 440 21.06 7.15 -7.02
C VAL A 440 20.26 5.85 -6.99
N TRP A 441 20.88 4.72 -7.31
CA TRP A 441 20.20 3.42 -7.42
C TRP A 441 20.00 2.71 -6.08
N SER A 442 20.62 3.17 -4.99
CA SER A 442 20.29 2.77 -3.62
C SER A 442 18.83 3.08 -3.25
N SER A 443 18.23 4.09 -3.89
CA SER A 443 16.81 4.44 -3.77
C SER A 443 15.86 3.58 -4.61
N LYS A 444 16.38 2.72 -5.49
CA LYS A 444 15.57 1.90 -6.42
C LYS A 444 14.75 0.87 -5.64
N LYS A 445 13.45 0.79 -5.96
CA LYS A 445 12.56 -0.25 -5.41
C LYS A 445 13.06 -1.67 -5.72
N SER A 446 12.73 -2.62 -4.83
CA SER A 446 12.79 -4.06 -5.15
C SER A 446 12.19 -4.32 -6.53
N TRP A 447 12.89 -5.15 -7.31
CA TRP A 447 12.29 -5.74 -8.50
C TRP A 447 11.10 -6.62 -8.10
N VAL A 448 10.01 -6.43 -8.82
CA VAL A 448 8.84 -7.33 -8.87
C VAL A 448 8.52 -7.52 -10.35
N PRO A 449 8.01 -8.69 -10.77
CA PRO A 449 7.67 -8.89 -12.17
C PRO A 449 6.51 -7.97 -12.55
N ARG A 450 6.59 -7.36 -13.73
CA ARG A 450 5.56 -6.47 -14.28
C ARG A 450 5.21 -6.87 -15.73
N PRO A 451 3.98 -6.61 -16.19
CA PRO A 451 2.86 -6.07 -15.43
C PRO A 451 2.31 -7.10 -14.43
N LEU A 452 1.90 -6.62 -13.25
CA LEU A 452 1.31 -7.42 -12.17
C LEU A 452 -0.13 -6.96 -11.89
N LEU A 453 -1.07 -7.89 -11.94
CA LEU A 453 -2.45 -7.67 -11.48
C LEU A 453 -2.56 -8.11 -10.02
N SER A 454 -3.02 -7.24 -9.13
CA SER A 454 -3.50 -7.68 -7.82
C SER A 454 -4.98 -8.05 -7.89
N MET A 455 -5.33 -9.19 -7.30
CA MET A 455 -6.71 -9.68 -7.24
C MET A 455 -7.06 -10.00 -5.78
N HIS A 456 -8.06 -9.29 -5.23
CA HIS A 456 -8.58 -9.54 -3.88
C HIS A 456 -9.94 -10.24 -3.95
N VAL A 457 -9.97 -11.54 -3.68
CA VAL A 457 -11.18 -12.37 -3.73
C VAL A 457 -11.69 -12.60 -2.31
N ARG A 458 -12.76 -11.90 -1.93
CA ARG A 458 -13.41 -12.06 -0.61
C ARG A 458 -14.74 -12.79 -0.74
N MET A 459 -14.73 -14.04 -0.27
CA MET A 459 -15.88 -14.94 -0.13
C MET A 459 -16.13 -15.26 1.35
N GLY A 460 -17.16 -16.05 1.67
CA GLY A 460 -17.50 -16.47 3.04
C GLY A 460 -18.52 -15.55 3.74
N ASP A 461 -18.33 -15.34 5.04
CA ASP A 461 -19.25 -14.62 5.96
C ASP A 461 -19.66 -13.20 5.51
N LYS A 462 -18.90 -12.56 4.62
CA LYS A 462 -19.24 -11.27 4.00
C LYS A 462 -20.47 -11.31 3.08
N ALA A 463 -21.14 -12.44 2.84
CA ALA A 463 -22.47 -12.45 2.23
C ALA A 463 -23.48 -11.57 3.00
N CYS A 464 -23.34 -11.52 4.33
CA CYS A 464 -24.10 -10.62 5.19
C CYS A 464 -23.69 -9.13 5.09
N GLU A 465 -22.69 -8.80 4.25
CA GLU A 465 -22.16 -7.44 4.04
C GLU A 465 -22.06 -6.99 2.56
N MET A 466 -22.04 -7.90 1.59
CA MET A 466 -22.01 -7.58 0.15
C MET A 466 -22.45 -8.78 -0.69
N LYS A 467 -22.77 -8.56 -1.97
CA LYS A 467 -22.91 -9.67 -2.92
C LYS A 467 -21.55 -10.37 -3.04
N VAL A 468 -21.47 -11.62 -2.55
CA VAL A 468 -20.34 -12.52 -2.83
C VAL A 468 -20.47 -13.01 -4.28
N VAL A 469 -19.33 -13.13 -4.96
CA VAL A 469 -19.23 -13.40 -6.40
C VAL A 469 -18.20 -14.51 -6.60
N GLY A 470 -18.43 -15.39 -7.58
CA GLY A 470 -17.54 -16.50 -7.92
C GLY A 470 -16.16 -16.01 -8.39
N PHE A 471 -15.13 -16.84 -8.25
CA PHE A 471 -13.77 -16.53 -8.72
C PHE A 471 -13.71 -16.30 -10.23
N GLU A 472 -14.60 -17.00 -10.93
CA GLU A 472 -14.77 -17.01 -12.38
C GLU A 472 -15.07 -15.59 -12.92
N ASP A 473 -15.85 -14.78 -12.20
CA ASP A 473 -16.16 -13.39 -12.57
C ASP A 473 -14.96 -12.44 -12.35
N TYR A 474 -14.10 -12.71 -11.36
CA TYR A 474 -12.83 -11.97 -11.22
C TYR A 474 -11.89 -12.29 -12.39
N MET A 475 -11.87 -13.54 -12.86
CA MET A 475 -11.08 -13.95 -14.02
C MET A 475 -11.62 -13.36 -15.34
N GLN A 476 -12.94 -13.22 -15.50
CA GLN A 476 -13.51 -12.48 -16.64
C GLN A 476 -13.02 -11.03 -16.69
N LEU A 477 -12.95 -10.34 -15.54
CA LEU A 477 -12.38 -8.99 -15.45
C LEU A 477 -10.87 -8.99 -15.76
N ALA A 478 -10.12 -10.01 -15.30
CA ALA A 478 -8.68 -10.14 -15.57
C ALA A 478 -8.39 -10.34 -17.07
N GLU A 479 -9.13 -11.22 -17.75
CA GLU A 479 -9.02 -11.39 -19.21
C GLU A 479 -9.40 -10.11 -19.96
N ARG A 480 -10.36 -9.32 -19.44
CA ARG A 480 -10.72 -8.04 -20.06
C ARG A 480 -9.62 -6.99 -19.93
N ILE A 481 -8.86 -6.95 -18.83
CA ILE A 481 -7.65 -6.12 -18.73
C ILE A 481 -6.61 -6.64 -19.73
N ARG A 482 -6.42 -7.96 -19.81
CA ARG A 482 -5.44 -8.59 -20.71
C ARG A 482 -5.70 -8.32 -22.19
N LYS A 483 -6.95 -8.13 -22.61
CA LYS A 483 -7.28 -7.66 -23.98
C LYS A 483 -6.62 -6.32 -24.33
N SER A 484 -6.46 -5.42 -23.36
CA SER A 484 -5.74 -4.14 -23.53
C SER A 484 -4.25 -4.25 -23.22
N PHE A 485 -3.84 -5.24 -22.42
CA PHE A 485 -2.46 -5.46 -21.97
C PHE A 485 -2.06 -6.94 -22.15
N PRO A 486 -1.73 -7.41 -23.37
CA PRO A 486 -1.54 -8.84 -23.67
C PRO A 486 -0.47 -9.54 -22.82
N GLU A 487 0.59 -8.81 -22.45
CA GLU A 487 1.70 -9.25 -21.58
C GLU A 487 1.27 -9.53 -20.12
N LEU A 488 0.05 -9.18 -19.74
CA LEU A 488 -0.47 -9.44 -18.39
C LEU A 488 -0.85 -10.92 -18.24
N ASN A 489 0.04 -11.68 -17.59
CA ASN A 489 -0.18 -13.08 -17.24
C ASN A 489 0.17 -13.41 -15.77
N ARG A 490 0.36 -12.39 -14.92
CA ARG A 490 0.77 -12.54 -13.50
C ARG A 490 -0.25 -11.94 -12.54
N VAL A 491 -0.67 -12.71 -11.55
CA VAL A 491 -1.66 -12.31 -10.52
C VAL A 491 -1.07 -12.44 -9.11
N TRP A 492 -1.08 -11.36 -8.32
CA TRP A 492 -0.96 -11.42 -6.87
C TRP A 492 -2.35 -11.62 -6.26
N LEU A 493 -2.64 -12.83 -5.80
CA LEU A 493 -3.95 -13.27 -5.31
C LEU A 493 -4.03 -13.19 -3.78
N SER A 494 -4.87 -12.28 -3.29
CA SER A 494 -5.24 -12.17 -1.88
C SER A 494 -6.60 -12.81 -1.66
N THR A 495 -6.64 -13.95 -0.96
CA THR A 495 -7.87 -14.64 -0.59
C THR A 495 -7.67 -15.48 0.66
N GLU A 496 -8.72 -15.56 1.48
CA GLU A 496 -8.76 -16.36 2.69
C GLU A 496 -9.33 -17.77 2.45
N MET A 497 -9.93 -18.03 1.29
CA MET A 497 -10.58 -19.31 0.97
C MET A 497 -9.64 -20.25 0.22
N GLN A 498 -9.57 -21.51 0.64
CA GLN A 498 -8.77 -22.53 -0.06
C GLN A 498 -9.35 -22.86 -1.45
N GLU A 499 -10.69 -22.90 -1.59
CA GLU A 499 -11.38 -23.17 -2.87
C GLU A 499 -10.90 -22.25 -4.01
N VAL A 500 -10.64 -20.97 -3.70
CA VAL A 500 -10.16 -19.99 -4.68
C VAL A 500 -8.74 -20.33 -5.15
N ILE A 501 -7.88 -20.83 -4.26
CA ILE A 501 -6.53 -21.31 -4.61
C ILE A 501 -6.62 -22.55 -5.49
N ASP A 502 -7.49 -23.52 -5.14
CA ASP A 502 -7.62 -24.75 -5.90
C ASP A 502 -8.13 -24.47 -7.33
N LYS A 503 -9.05 -23.52 -7.49
CA LYS A 503 -9.56 -23.04 -8.78
C LYS A 503 -8.51 -22.33 -9.64
N THR A 504 -7.41 -21.80 -9.08
CA THR A 504 -6.33 -21.19 -9.90
C THR A 504 -5.75 -22.17 -10.92
N ARG A 505 -5.76 -23.47 -10.60
CA ARG A 505 -5.26 -24.55 -11.48
C ARG A 505 -6.05 -24.69 -12.78
N MET A 506 -7.27 -24.16 -12.84
CA MET A 506 -8.11 -24.15 -14.04
C MET A 506 -7.68 -23.07 -15.06
N TYR A 507 -6.74 -22.19 -14.69
CA TYR A 507 -6.27 -21.07 -15.49
C TYR A 507 -4.74 -21.17 -15.75
N PRO A 508 -4.25 -22.22 -16.43
CA PRO A 508 -2.82 -22.56 -16.52
C PRO A 508 -1.97 -21.51 -17.28
N HIS A 509 -2.60 -20.63 -18.06
CA HIS A 509 -1.94 -19.51 -18.72
C HIS A 509 -1.66 -18.30 -17.81
N TRP A 510 -2.20 -18.30 -16.58
CA TRP A 510 -1.92 -17.29 -15.55
C TRP A 510 -0.97 -17.85 -14.50
N ARG A 511 0.00 -17.03 -14.09
CA ARG A 511 0.87 -17.30 -12.93
C ARG A 511 0.27 -16.62 -11.70
N PHE A 512 -0.20 -17.43 -10.75
CA PHE A 512 -0.73 -16.94 -9.49
C PHE A 512 0.34 -16.99 -8.40
N TYR A 513 0.55 -15.86 -7.73
CA TYR A 513 1.38 -15.72 -6.54
C TYR A 513 0.47 -15.38 -5.36
N TYR A 514 0.65 -16.06 -4.24
CA TYR A 514 -0.15 -15.86 -3.03
C TYR A 514 0.65 -16.22 -1.77
N THR A 515 0.25 -15.68 -0.63
CA THR A 515 0.91 -15.97 0.66
C THR A 515 0.75 -17.43 1.07
N ASN A 516 1.81 -18.05 1.60
CA ASN A 516 1.76 -19.42 2.11
C ASN A 516 1.17 -19.45 3.53
N VAL A 517 -0.14 -19.59 3.62
CA VAL A 517 -0.92 -19.61 4.87
C VAL A 517 -2.00 -20.67 4.78
N THR A 518 -2.30 -21.34 5.90
CA THR A 518 -3.51 -22.16 6.04
C THR A 518 -4.72 -21.30 5.71
N ARG A 519 -5.64 -21.78 4.88
CA ARG A 519 -6.82 -21.03 4.47
C ARG A 519 -8.11 -21.62 5.03
N GLN A 520 -9.14 -20.80 5.05
CA GLN A 520 -10.48 -21.23 5.39
C GLN A 520 -10.97 -22.29 4.39
N MET A 521 -11.53 -23.37 4.95
CA MET A 521 -12.33 -24.37 4.24
C MET A 521 -13.75 -24.33 4.80
N GLY A 522 -14.76 -24.47 3.94
CA GLY A 522 -16.16 -24.43 4.34
C GLY A 522 -16.62 -23.09 4.93
N ASN A 523 -17.58 -23.15 5.84
CA ASN A 523 -18.39 -22.01 6.31
C ASN A 523 -17.94 -21.41 7.67
N ALA A 524 -16.69 -21.63 8.09
CA ALA A 524 -16.16 -21.03 9.32
C ALA A 524 -16.31 -19.48 9.32
N THR A 525 -16.45 -18.87 10.50
CA THR A 525 -16.45 -17.40 10.59
C THR A 525 -15.04 -16.86 10.39
N MET A 526 -14.90 -15.65 9.83
CA MET A 526 -13.59 -15.01 9.70
C MET A 526 -12.89 -14.87 11.06
N ALA A 527 -13.65 -14.61 12.14
CA ALA A 527 -13.10 -14.50 13.49
C ALA A 527 -12.51 -15.83 13.99
N THR A 528 -13.19 -16.96 13.73
CA THR A 528 -12.68 -18.31 14.05
C THR A 528 -11.40 -18.63 13.28
N TYR A 529 -11.36 -18.25 12.00
CA TYR A 529 -10.20 -18.47 11.14
C TYR A 529 -9.02 -17.54 11.49
N GLU A 530 -9.23 -16.25 11.75
CA GLU A 530 -8.18 -15.35 12.25
C GLU A 530 -7.60 -15.85 13.59
N ALA A 531 -8.45 -16.41 14.46
CA ALA A 531 -8.01 -17.00 15.72
C ALA A 531 -7.16 -18.27 15.52
N SER A 532 -7.52 -19.16 14.59
CA SER A 532 -6.77 -20.40 14.33
C SER A 532 -5.38 -20.16 13.74
N LEU A 533 -5.18 -19.05 13.02
CA LEU A 533 -3.87 -18.60 12.54
C LEU A 533 -2.98 -17.99 13.63
N GLY A 534 -3.56 -17.61 14.78
CA GLY A 534 -2.88 -16.81 15.80
C GLY A 534 -2.62 -15.36 15.36
N ARG A 535 -2.30 -14.50 16.34
CA ARG A 535 -2.23 -13.03 16.16
C ARG A 535 -1.15 -12.58 15.17
N LYS A 536 -0.02 -13.30 15.10
CA LYS A 536 1.12 -12.99 14.22
C LYS A 536 0.77 -13.20 12.73
N LEU A 537 0.27 -14.38 12.38
CA LEU A 537 0.00 -14.70 10.97
C LEU A 537 -1.25 -13.97 10.44
N SER A 538 -2.30 -13.86 11.27
CA SER A 538 -3.51 -13.08 10.95
C SER A 538 -3.29 -11.56 10.88
N THR A 539 -2.09 -11.06 11.18
CA THR A 539 -1.70 -9.64 10.98
C THR A 539 -0.66 -9.49 9.87
N ASN A 540 0.43 -10.26 9.92
CA ASN A 540 1.52 -10.17 8.95
C ASN A 540 1.07 -10.44 7.51
N TYR A 541 0.30 -11.51 7.27
CA TYR A 541 -0.05 -11.90 5.89
C TYR A 541 -0.99 -10.91 5.20
N PRO A 542 -2.06 -10.40 5.84
CA PRO A 542 -2.84 -9.34 5.22
C PRO A 542 -2.04 -8.05 5.05
N LEU A 543 -1.14 -7.66 5.96
CA LEU A 543 -0.27 -6.49 5.74
C LEU A 543 0.63 -6.65 4.51
N VAL A 544 1.24 -7.81 4.32
CA VAL A 544 1.98 -8.16 3.09
C VAL A 544 1.07 -8.06 1.87
N ASN A 545 -0.11 -8.70 1.90
CA ASN A 545 -1.07 -8.66 0.80
C ASN A 545 -1.54 -7.23 0.47
N PHE A 546 -1.73 -6.38 1.47
CA PHE A 546 -2.14 -4.98 1.32
C PHE A 546 -1.06 -4.16 0.60
N LEU A 547 0.18 -4.26 1.06
CA LEU A 547 1.31 -3.53 0.48
C LEU A 547 1.62 -4.03 -0.94
N MET A 548 1.69 -5.34 -1.14
CA MET A 548 1.87 -5.95 -2.48
C MET A 548 0.75 -5.56 -3.44
N ALA A 549 -0.51 -5.52 -2.99
CA ALA A 549 -1.63 -5.05 -3.80
C ALA A 549 -1.54 -3.56 -4.16
N SER A 550 -1.05 -2.73 -3.23
CA SER A 550 -0.81 -1.30 -3.51
C SER A 550 0.35 -1.08 -4.49
N GLU A 551 1.33 -1.99 -4.54
CA GLU A 551 2.49 -1.94 -5.45
C GLU A 551 2.25 -2.56 -6.84
N ALA A 552 1.18 -3.35 -7.03
CA ALA A 552 0.77 -3.92 -8.31
C ALA A 552 0.27 -2.87 -9.32
N ASP A 553 0.37 -3.16 -10.62
CA ASP A 553 -0.02 -2.26 -11.71
C ASP A 553 -1.54 -2.15 -11.81
N PHE A 554 -2.23 -3.29 -11.89
CA PHE A 554 -3.69 -3.37 -11.98
C PHE A 554 -4.32 -3.90 -10.69
N PHE A 555 -5.61 -3.63 -10.48
CA PHE A 555 -6.35 -4.15 -9.33
C PHE A 555 -7.79 -4.57 -9.66
N ILE A 556 -8.16 -5.76 -9.20
CA ILE A 556 -9.53 -6.29 -9.20
C ILE A 556 -9.89 -6.71 -7.77
N GLY A 557 -11.12 -6.43 -7.35
CA GLY A 557 -11.63 -6.73 -6.01
C GLY A 557 -13.08 -6.28 -5.82
N PRO A 558 -13.78 -6.70 -4.76
CA PRO A 558 -15.14 -6.25 -4.49
C PRO A 558 -15.12 -4.86 -3.82
N LEU A 559 -15.83 -3.88 -4.40
CA LEU A 559 -16.07 -2.56 -3.82
C LEU A 559 -16.72 -2.61 -2.44
N GLY A 560 -17.59 -3.59 -2.18
CA GLY A 560 -18.23 -3.80 -0.88
C GLY A 560 -17.27 -4.21 0.25
N SER A 561 -15.99 -4.43 -0.03
CA SER A 561 -14.98 -4.64 1.00
C SER A 561 -14.18 -3.38 1.27
N THR A 562 -14.23 -2.90 2.52
CA THR A 562 -13.34 -1.85 3.05
C THR A 562 -11.87 -2.13 2.74
N TRP A 563 -11.46 -3.40 2.64
CA TRP A 563 -10.10 -3.78 2.27
C TRP A 563 -9.75 -3.37 0.83
N SER A 564 -10.57 -3.76 -0.15
CA SER A 564 -10.38 -3.36 -1.57
C SER A 564 -10.38 -1.84 -1.73
N TYR A 565 -11.29 -1.17 -1.03
CA TYR A 565 -11.43 0.28 -1.04
C TYR A 565 -10.19 1.00 -0.51
N LEU A 566 -9.54 0.47 0.54
CA LEU A 566 -8.30 1.03 1.07
C LEU A 566 -7.09 0.70 0.18
N VAL A 567 -7.04 -0.49 -0.43
CA VAL A 567 -6.01 -0.83 -1.44
C VAL A 567 -6.09 0.12 -2.64
N ASP A 568 -7.29 0.34 -3.19
CA ASP A 568 -7.53 1.31 -4.26
C ASP A 568 -7.11 2.74 -3.84
N GLY A 569 -7.49 3.19 -2.64
CA GLY A 569 -7.03 4.47 -2.10
C GLY A 569 -5.50 4.60 -2.01
N MET A 570 -4.81 3.52 -1.66
CA MET A 570 -3.33 3.48 -1.62
C MET A 570 -2.70 3.46 -3.02
N ARG A 571 -3.32 2.80 -4.02
CA ARG A 571 -2.91 2.89 -5.43
C ARG A 571 -3.09 4.31 -5.97
N ASN A 572 -4.23 4.93 -5.68
CA ASN A 572 -4.57 6.28 -6.14
C ASN A 572 -3.81 7.40 -5.39
N THR A 573 -3.05 7.06 -4.35
CA THR A 573 -2.07 7.96 -3.69
C THR A 573 -0.62 7.52 -3.93
N GLY A 574 -0.41 6.60 -4.88
CA GLY A 574 0.88 6.08 -5.31
C GLY A 574 1.03 6.00 -6.83
N GLY A 575 0.49 6.99 -7.56
CA GLY A 575 0.75 7.16 -8.99
C GLY A 575 -0.03 6.24 -9.93
N LYS A 576 -1.18 5.70 -9.50
CA LYS A 576 -1.94 4.68 -10.27
C LYS A 576 -3.40 5.02 -10.49
N VAL A 577 -3.78 6.30 -10.37
CA VAL A 577 -5.18 6.72 -10.55
C VAL A 577 -5.71 6.34 -11.94
N THR A 578 -4.87 6.41 -12.97
CA THR A 578 -5.16 6.07 -14.37
C THR A 578 -5.25 4.57 -14.65
N ALA A 579 -4.63 3.72 -13.82
CA ALA A 579 -4.72 2.26 -13.97
C ALA A 579 -6.08 1.69 -13.53
N GLY A 580 -6.90 2.51 -12.85
CA GLY A 580 -8.28 2.22 -12.50
C GLY A 580 -8.47 1.06 -11.51
N PHE A 581 -9.75 0.77 -11.24
CA PHE A 581 -10.20 -0.32 -10.38
C PHE A 581 -11.45 -0.98 -10.99
N LEU A 582 -11.33 -2.25 -11.39
CA LEU A 582 -12.45 -3.06 -11.88
C LEU A 582 -13.04 -3.86 -10.72
N SER A 583 -14.34 -3.72 -10.47
CA SER A 583 -15.02 -4.37 -9.35
C SER A 583 -16.14 -5.31 -9.79
N VAL A 584 -16.17 -6.48 -9.16
CA VAL A 584 -17.19 -7.54 -9.38
C VAL A 584 -18.55 -7.21 -8.75
N ASN A 585 -18.61 -6.23 -7.85
CA ASN A 585 -19.85 -5.82 -7.19
C ASN A 585 -19.92 -4.30 -6.97
N LYS A 586 -21.12 -3.80 -6.65
CA LYS A 586 -21.28 -2.50 -6.00
C LYS A 586 -21.13 -2.69 -4.48
N ASP A 587 -20.72 -1.62 -3.80
CA ASP A 587 -20.75 -1.53 -2.34
C ASP A 587 -22.21 -1.51 -1.83
N ARG A 588 -22.45 -1.56 -0.52
CA ARG A 588 -23.78 -1.37 0.08
C ARG A 588 -24.20 0.09 0.20
N PHE A 589 -23.26 1.04 0.16
CA PHE A 589 -23.56 2.46 0.32
C PHE A 589 -23.90 3.18 -0.99
N TRP A 590 -24.45 2.46 -1.97
CA TRP A 590 -25.00 3.00 -3.22
C TRP A 590 -26.45 3.43 -3.03
#